data_AF-A0A0J7Z802-F1
#
_entry.id   AF-A0A0J7Z802-F1
#
_cell.length_a   1.000
_cell.length_b   1.000
_cell.length_c   1.000
_cell.angle_alpha   90.00
_cell.angle_beta   90.00
_cell.angle_gamma   90.00
#
_symmetry.space_group_name_H-M   'P 1'
#
loop_
_entity.id
_entity.type
_entity.pdbx_description
1 polymer ?
#
loop_
_entity_poly.entity_id
_entity_poly.type
_entity_poly.pdbx_seq_one_letter_code
_entity_poly.pdbx_strand_id
1 'polypeptide(L)'
;MTPHDTAVLRVAGRPVGRYVTRPELPPRLSPRPYLHPVTTLAGTAVTELSPADHIHHLGVGVAVPDVEGSNFWGGRTFVRDQGPTELDNHGAQRHSSFQLRDPDGFVEELRWVASGAELLRERRTVAATELTEFAWALDFTFSLTNVTSGPLSIGSPATNGRPGAAYGGFFWRARKEESAPDVFTADREGEQEIHGTRAPWVALMGSTWTLIFAGATEQTRRDPWFVRAEEYPGVGSSLAAEERLQIPPGETAVRRIVTVVADGRISRLEAASLVRKAVSP
;
A
#
# COMPACT_ATOMS: atom_id res chain seq x y z
N MET A 1 -6.71 -14.27 -24.81
CA MET A 1 -6.56 -14.04 -23.35
C MET A 1 -5.31 -14.75 -22.89
N THR A 2 -4.21 -14.03 -22.73
CA THR A 2 -3.07 -14.53 -21.95
C THR A 2 -3.55 -14.68 -20.50
N PRO A 3 -3.45 -15.86 -19.88
CA PRO A 3 -3.87 -16.02 -18.49
C PRO A 3 -3.15 -14.97 -17.63
N HIS A 4 -3.89 -14.24 -16.79
CA HIS A 4 -3.32 -13.30 -15.84
C HIS A 4 -2.30 -14.05 -15.00
N ASP A 5 -1.02 -13.76 -15.19
CA ASP A 5 0.03 -14.36 -14.38
C ASP A 5 -0.22 -13.93 -12.93
N THR A 6 -0.68 -14.89 -12.13
CA THR A 6 -1.09 -14.67 -10.74
C THR A 6 -0.15 -15.46 -9.86
N ALA A 7 0.67 -14.80 -9.06
CA ALA A 7 1.46 -15.47 -8.03
C ALA A 7 0.57 -15.74 -6.80
N VAL A 8 0.78 -16.87 -6.14
CA VAL A 8 0.09 -17.20 -4.89
C VAL A 8 1.12 -17.22 -3.79
N LEU A 9 0.99 -16.28 -2.85
CA LEU A 9 1.80 -16.24 -1.64
C LEU A 9 1.29 -17.27 -0.65
N ARG A 10 2.22 -17.96 0.00
CA ARG A 10 1.98 -19.04 0.93
C ARG A 10 2.80 -18.89 2.19
N VAL A 11 2.20 -19.29 3.31
CA VAL A 11 2.84 -19.40 4.61
C VAL A 11 2.66 -20.84 5.09
N ALA A 12 3.76 -21.55 5.37
CA ALA A 12 3.73 -22.97 5.72
C ALA A 12 2.90 -23.82 4.74
N GLY A 13 2.99 -23.52 3.44
CA GLY A 13 2.23 -24.17 2.36
C GLY A 13 0.76 -23.71 2.20
N ARG A 14 0.21 -22.96 3.16
CA ARG A 14 -1.17 -22.43 3.11
C ARG A 14 -1.22 -21.16 2.25
N PRO A 15 -2.12 -21.04 1.27
CA PRO A 15 -2.26 -19.81 0.49
C PRO A 15 -2.81 -18.68 1.36
N VAL A 16 -2.13 -17.54 1.37
CA VAL A 16 -2.51 -16.34 2.15
C VAL A 16 -2.69 -15.09 1.30
N GLY A 17 -2.27 -15.12 0.02
CA GLY A 17 -2.37 -13.97 -0.87
C GLY A 17 -2.34 -14.36 -2.33
N ARG A 18 -3.04 -13.59 -3.18
CA ARG A 18 -2.91 -13.67 -4.65
C ARG A 18 -2.39 -12.35 -5.19
N TYR A 19 -1.36 -12.40 -6.03
CA TYR A 19 -0.74 -11.24 -6.63
C TYR A 19 -1.02 -11.20 -8.13
N VAL A 20 -1.70 -10.16 -8.59
CA VAL A 20 -2.06 -9.96 -10.00
C VAL A 20 -1.07 -8.98 -10.63
N THR A 21 -0.25 -9.43 -11.58
CA THR A 21 0.80 -8.57 -12.18
C THR A 21 0.28 -7.67 -13.31
N ARG A 22 -0.78 -8.08 -14.00
CA ARG A 22 -1.31 -7.41 -15.19
C ARG A 22 -2.84 -7.40 -15.15
N PRO A 23 -3.45 -6.55 -14.30
CA PRO A 23 -4.89 -6.48 -14.25
C PRO A 23 -5.45 -5.74 -15.47
N GLU A 24 -6.60 -6.21 -15.95
CA GLU A 24 -7.37 -5.56 -17.01
C GLU A 24 -8.26 -4.49 -16.37
N LEU A 25 -7.73 -3.27 -16.27
CA LEU A 25 -8.44 -2.11 -15.74
C LEU A 25 -8.50 -1.01 -16.81
N PRO A 26 -9.60 -0.23 -16.86
CA PRO A 26 -9.64 0.98 -17.68
C PRO A 26 -8.48 1.94 -17.34
N PRO A 27 -7.90 2.65 -18.32
CA PRO A 27 -6.79 3.58 -18.08
C PRO A 27 -7.05 4.59 -16.96
N ARG A 28 -8.28 5.11 -16.85
CA ARG A 28 -8.71 6.04 -15.79
C ARG A 28 -8.59 5.50 -14.36
N LEU A 29 -8.36 4.20 -14.18
CA LEU A 29 -8.17 3.57 -12.87
C LEU A 29 -6.68 3.32 -12.55
N SER A 30 -5.78 3.80 -13.41
CA SER A 30 -4.32 3.65 -13.32
C SER A 30 -3.91 2.18 -13.10
N PRO A 31 -3.98 1.35 -14.17
CA PRO A 31 -3.69 -0.09 -14.08
C PRO A 31 -2.33 -0.37 -13.43
N ARG A 32 -2.32 -1.26 -12.44
CA ARG A 32 -1.13 -1.58 -11.64
C ARG A 32 -1.24 -2.91 -10.92
N PRO A 33 -0.13 -3.62 -10.62
CA PRO A 33 -0.19 -4.84 -9.84
C PRO A 33 -0.72 -4.63 -8.43
N TYR A 34 -1.41 -5.64 -7.89
CA TYR A 34 -1.94 -5.63 -6.53
C TYR A 34 -2.01 -7.02 -5.91
N LEU A 35 -2.05 -7.09 -4.58
CA LEU A 35 -2.41 -8.29 -3.81
C LEU A 35 -3.91 -8.26 -3.46
N HIS A 36 -4.66 -9.25 -3.93
CA HIS A 36 -6.04 -9.51 -3.51
C HIS A 36 -6.53 -10.90 -3.99
N PRO A 37 -7.25 -11.66 -3.15
CA PRO A 37 -7.44 -11.43 -1.71
C PRO A 37 -6.15 -11.72 -0.95
N VAL A 38 -5.94 -10.99 0.15
CA VAL A 38 -5.05 -11.39 1.24
C VAL A 38 -5.92 -11.93 2.38
N THR A 39 -5.50 -12.99 3.08
CA THR A 39 -6.27 -13.64 4.13
C THR A 39 -5.47 -13.82 5.42
N THR A 40 -6.16 -13.91 6.55
CA THR A 40 -5.61 -14.48 7.79
C THR A 40 -5.36 -15.99 7.64
N LEU A 41 -4.74 -16.65 8.63
CA LEU A 41 -4.49 -18.10 8.59
C LEU A 41 -5.78 -18.91 8.74
N ALA A 42 -6.80 -18.37 9.42
CA ALA A 42 -8.15 -18.92 9.46
C ALA A 42 -8.96 -18.71 8.16
N GLY A 43 -8.39 -18.03 7.16
CA GLY A 43 -9.03 -17.83 5.84
C GLY A 43 -9.92 -16.59 5.74
N THR A 44 -9.95 -15.74 6.76
CA THR A 44 -10.68 -14.46 6.71
C THR A 44 -9.99 -13.52 5.73
N ALA A 45 -10.67 -13.11 4.65
CA ALA A 45 -10.14 -12.07 3.76
C ALA A 45 -9.94 -10.77 4.54
N VAL A 46 -8.87 -10.03 4.26
CA VAL A 46 -8.51 -8.78 4.94
C VAL A 46 -8.28 -7.62 3.95
N THR A 47 -8.70 -7.80 2.71
CA THR A 47 -8.59 -6.82 1.63
C THR A 47 -9.89 -6.71 0.85
N GLU A 48 -10.16 -5.54 0.28
CA GLU A 48 -11.25 -5.30 -0.66
C GLU A 48 -10.68 -4.85 -2.03
N LEU A 49 -11.39 -5.18 -3.11
CA LEU A 49 -10.99 -4.87 -4.49
C LEU A 49 -12.10 -4.12 -5.22
N SER A 50 -11.77 -2.96 -5.78
CA SER A 50 -12.65 -2.15 -6.64
C SER A 50 -14.07 -1.98 -6.07
N PRO A 51 -14.24 -1.55 -4.82
CA PRO A 51 -15.56 -1.31 -4.25
C PRO A 51 -16.29 -0.20 -5.02
N ALA A 52 -17.62 -0.24 -5.06
CA ALA A 52 -18.42 0.61 -5.94
C ALA A 52 -18.24 2.13 -5.68
N ASP A 53 -17.94 2.50 -4.44
CA ASP A 53 -17.65 3.88 -4.02
C ASP A 53 -16.24 4.34 -4.46
N HIS A 54 -15.29 3.41 -4.52
CA HIS A 54 -13.88 3.68 -4.81
C HIS A 54 -13.27 2.62 -5.74
N ILE A 55 -13.76 2.55 -6.98
CA ILE A 55 -13.37 1.51 -7.96
C ILE A 55 -11.87 1.47 -8.33
N HIS A 56 -11.11 2.50 -7.98
CA HIS A 56 -9.66 2.55 -8.18
C HIS A 56 -8.86 2.00 -6.98
N HIS A 57 -9.51 1.57 -5.90
CA HIS A 57 -8.85 0.92 -4.75
C HIS A 57 -8.60 -0.56 -5.02
N LEU A 58 -7.35 -0.98 -4.93
CA LEU A 58 -6.90 -2.31 -5.36
C LEU A 58 -6.13 -3.05 -4.25
N GLY A 59 -6.84 -3.69 -3.32
CA GLY A 59 -6.23 -4.54 -2.29
C GLY A 59 -5.01 -3.92 -1.63
N VAL A 60 -3.84 -4.56 -1.76
CA VAL A 60 -2.54 -4.03 -1.29
C VAL A 60 -1.61 -3.75 -2.46
N GLY A 61 -0.94 -2.60 -2.43
CA GLY A 61 0.09 -2.27 -3.42
C GLY A 61 0.68 -0.89 -3.21
N VAL A 62 1.34 -0.39 -4.25
CA VAL A 62 1.89 0.98 -4.29
C VAL A 62 1.09 1.80 -5.29
N ALA A 63 0.63 2.97 -4.90
CA ALA A 63 -0.12 3.87 -5.76
C ALA A 63 0.15 5.33 -5.33
N VAL A 64 0.34 6.23 -6.28
CA VAL A 64 0.68 7.63 -5.99
C VAL A 64 -0.21 8.57 -6.81
N PRO A 65 -0.93 9.52 -6.19
CA PRO A 65 -1.87 10.38 -6.92
C PRO A 65 -1.22 11.39 -7.85
N ASP A 66 0.04 11.72 -7.62
CA ASP A 66 0.78 12.72 -8.38
C ASP A 66 2.26 12.35 -8.47
N VAL A 67 2.70 11.94 -9.65
CA VAL A 67 4.11 11.76 -10.03
C VAL A 67 4.34 12.66 -11.23
N GLU A 68 5.02 13.80 -11.03
CA GLU A 68 5.19 14.83 -12.08
C GLU A 68 3.86 15.18 -12.79
N GLY A 69 2.79 15.36 -12.02
CA GLY A 69 1.45 15.67 -12.53
C GLY A 69 0.68 14.49 -13.13
N SER A 70 1.29 13.29 -13.18
CA SER A 70 0.63 12.06 -13.64
C SER A 70 0.01 11.28 -12.48
N ASN A 71 -1.22 10.81 -12.66
CA ASN A 71 -1.99 10.09 -11.64
C ASN A 71 -1.78 8.58 -11.76
N PHE A 72 -1.12 7.97 -10.77
CA PHE A 72 -0.94 6.52 -10.63
C PHE A 72 -1.83 5.90 -9.53
N TRP A 73 -2.77 6.68 -8.99
CA TRP A 73 -3.77 6.25 -8.01
C TRP A 73 -5.06 5.76 -8.69
N GLY A 74 -5.43 6.44 -9.78
CA GLY A 74 -6.69 6.24 -10.50
C GLY A 74 -7.79 7.18 -10.02
N GLY A 75 -8.91 7.21 -10.76
CA GLY A 75 -10.03 8.10 -10.47
C GLY A 75 -9.70 9.56 -10.74
N ARG A 76 -10.36 10.46 -10.01
CA ARG A 76 -10.21 11.92 -10.18
C ARG A 76 -8.90 12.41 -9.57
N THR A 77 -8.21 13.31 -10.26
CA THR A 77 -7.02 14.00 -9.76
C THR A 77 -7.46 15.19 -8.90
N PHE A 78 -6.87 15.38 -7.72
CA PHE A 78 -7.15 16.58 -6.93
C PHE A 78 -6.36 17.77 -7.48
N VAL A 79 -7.07 18.82 -7.90
CA VAL A 79 -6.51 20.08 -8.41
C VAL A 79 -6.79 21.19 -7.41
N ARG A 80 -5.76 21.95 -7.06
CA ARG A 80 -5.88 23.10 -6.15
C ARG A 80 -6.96 24.06 -6.64
N ASP A 81 -7.77 24.55 -5.72
CA ASP A 81 -8.86 25.50 -5.97
C ASP A 81 -10.00 25.00 -6.89
N GLN A 82 -9.93 23.77 -7.38
CA GLN A 82 -10.97 23.12 -8.21
C GLN A 82 -11.57 21.87 -7.54
N GLY A 83 -10.79 21.20 -6.69
CA GLY A 83 -11.19 19.96 -6.04
C GLY A 83 -10.83 18.72 -6.88
N PRO A 84 -11.47 17.56 -6.61
CA PRO A 84 -11.34 16.39 -7.47
C PRO A 84 -11.81 16.72 -8.89
N THR A 85 -11.01 16.43 -9.91
CA THR A 85 -11.28 16.75 -11.32
C THR A 85 -10.98 15.54 -12.20
N GLU A 86 -11.86 15.27 -13.17
CA GLU A 86 -11.57 14.29 -14.22
C GLU A 86 -10.55 14.88 -15.18
N LEU A 87 -9.37 14.28 -15.24
CA LEU A 87 -8.27 14.67 -16.11
C LEU A 87 -7.81 13.44 -16.91
N ASP A 88 -7.29 13.66 -18.11
CA ASP A 88 -6.63 12.62 -18.91
C ASP A 88 -5.13 12.57 -18.59
N ASN A 89 -4.80 12.27 -17.33
CA ASN A 89 -3.42 12.28 -16.83
C ASN A 89 -3.02 10.97 -16.14
N HIS A 90 -3.70 9.86 -16.44
CA HIS A 90 -3.47 8.58 -15.77
C HIS A 90 -2.22 7.86 -16.28
N GLY A 91 -1.33 7.51 -15.36
CA GLY A 91 -0.23 6.60 -15.58
C GLY A 91 -0.60 5.14 -15.31
N ALA A 92 0.30 4.22 -15.68
CA ALA A 92 0.17 2.80 -15.40
C ALA A 92 1.48 2.21 -14.87
N GLN A 93 1.38 1.25 -13.96
CA GLN A 93 2.51 0.44 -13.49
C GLN A 93 2.51 -0.88 -14.27
N ARG A 94 3.60 -1.17 -14.97
CA ARG A 94 3.70 -2.31 -15.89
C ARG A 94 4.73 -3.31 -15.36
N HIS A 95 4.27 -4.53 -15.07
CA HIS A 95 5.14 -5.66 -14.77
C HIS A 95 6.13 -5.88 -15.91
N SER A 96 7.42 -5.98 -15.57
CA SER A 96 8.49 -6.33 -16.49
C SER A 96 8.91 -7.79 -16.33
N SER A 97 9.30 -8.19 -15.12
CA SER A 97 9.80 -9.53 -14.83
C SER A 97 9.77 -9.84 -13.33
N PHE A 98 9.72 -11.13 -12.97
CA PHE A 98 10.19 -11.59 -11.66
C PHE A 98 11.67 -11.98 -11.74
N GLN A 99 12.48 -11.43 -10.84
CA GLN A 99 13.87 -11.84 -10.62
C GLN A 99 13.95 -13.04 -9.67
N LEU A 100 12.98 -13.15 -8.77
CA LEU A 100 12.73 -14.30 -7.89
C LEU A 100 11.22 -14.49 -7.79
N ARG A 101 10.77 -15.75 -7.74
CA ARG A 101 9.37 -16.10 -7.50
C ARG A 101 9.28 -17.47 -6.85
N ASP A 102 9.07 -17.45 -5.54
CA ASP A 102 8.89 -18.61 -4.69
C ASP A 102 7.49 -18.61 -4.07
N PRO A 103 7.05 -19.72 -3.46
CA PRO A 103 5.75 -19.78 -2.81
C PRO A 103 5.57 -18.75 -1.69
N ASP A 104 6.64 -18.38 -0.99
CA ASP A 104 6.63 -17.45 0.14
C ASP A 104 7.03 -16.02 -0.24
N GLY A 105 7.41 -15.73 -1.48
CA GLY A 105 7.82 -14.39 -1.86
C GLY A 105 8.26 -14.22 -3.30
N PHE A 106 8.53 -12.97 -3.67
CA PHE A 106 9.03 -12.62 -4.99
C PHE A 106 9.82 -11.31 -4.98
N VAL A 107 10.64 -11.15 -6.02
CA VAL A 107 11.26 -9.87 -6.39
C VAL A 107 10.81 -9.54 -7.80
N GLU A 108 10.11 -8.42 -7.96
CA GLU A 108 9.52 -7.96 -9.20
C GLU A 108 10.16 -6.65 -9.67
N GLU A 109 10.33 -6.53 -10.99
CA GLU A 109 10.73 -5.30 -11.65
C GLU A 109 9.53 -4.71 -12.42
N LEU A 110 9.29 -3.43 -12.23
CA LEU A 110 8.11 -2.68 -12.67
C LEU A 110 8.54 -1.37 -13.35
N ARG A 111 7.74 -0.90 -14.30
CA ARG A 111 7.90 0.41 -14.94
C ARG A 111 6.67 1.27 -14.74
N TRP A 112 6.86 2.51 -14.32
CA TRP A 112 5.80 3.50 -14.19
C TRP A 112 5.82 4.38 -15.42
N VAL A 113 4.76 4.30 -16.22
CA VAL A 113 4.67 5.00 -17.51
C VAL A 113 3.46 5.92 -17.55
N ALA A 114 3.64 7.11 -18.12
CA ALA A 114 2.58 8.08 -18.36
C ALA A 114 2.89 8.84 -19.66
N SER A 115 1.86 9.15 -20.46
CA SER A 115 2.00 9.92 -21.71
C SER A 115 3.08 9.40 -22.66
N GLY A 116 3.27 8.07 -22.72
CA GLY A 116 4.27 7.41 -23.57
C GLY A 116 5.72 7.41 -23.03
N ALA A 117 5.98 8.04 -21.88
CA ALA A 117 7.30 8.09 -21.25
C ALA A 117 7.37 7.19 -19.99
N GLU A 118 8.57 6.70 -19.70
CA GLU A 118 8.90 6.02 -18.44
C GLU A 118 9.41 7.07 -17.44
N LEU A 119 8.77 7.13 -16.27
CA LEU A 119 9.09 8.11 -15.22
C LEU A 119 9.91 7.47 -14.09
N LEU A 120 9.47 6.29 -13.64
CA LEU A 120 10.12 5.54 -12.56
C LEU A 120 10.31 4.08 -12.96
N ARG A 121 11.40 3.50 -12.48
CA ARG A 121 11.53 2.05 -12.32
C ARG A 121 11.24 1.69 -10.88
N GLU A 122 10.50 0.60 -10.69
CA GLU A 122 10.22 0.07 -9.37
C GLU A 122 10.80 -1.33 -9.23
N ARG A 123 11.61 -1.54 -8.19
CA ARG A 123 11.93 -2.88 -7.69
C ARG A 123 11.07 -3.14 -6.46
N ARG A 124 10.31 -4.23 -6.48
CA ARG A 124 9.38 -4.62 -5.42
C ARG A 124 9.76 -5.98 -4.86
N THR A 125 10.03 -6.05 -3.57
CA THR A 125 10.28 -7.31 -2.85
C THR A 125 9.12 -7.58 -1.92
N VAL A 126 8.54 -8.78 -2.03
CA VAL A 126 7.45 -9.24 -1.17
C VAL A 126 7.83 -10.57 -0.56
N ALA A 127 7.62 -10.72 0.75
CA ALA A 127 7.77 -11.98 1.46
C ALA A 127 6.60 -12.21 2.44
N ALA A 128 6.23 -13.47 2.64
CA ALA A 128 5.18 -13.92 3.53
C ALA A 128 5.80 -14.90 4.55
N THR A 129 5.85 -14.50 5.82
CA THR A 129 6.54 -15.25 6.88
C THR A 129 5.57 -15.63 8.00
N GLU A 130 5.59 -16.89 8.43
CA GLU A 130 4.83 -17.31 9.61
C GLU A 130 5.39 -16.65 10.87
N LEU A 131 4.52 -16.11 11.72
CA LEU A 131 4.92 -15.59 13.04
C LEU A 131 4.46 -16.51 14.15
N THR A 132 3.20 -16.96 14.10
CA THR A 132 2.60 -17.88 15.06
C THR A 132 1.59 -18.75 14.31
N GLU A 133 0.94 -19.68 15.02
CA GLU A 133 -0.14 -20.48 14.45
C GLU A 133 -1.38 -19.65 14.03
N PHE A 134 -1.49 -18.40 14.50
CA PHE A 134 -2.62 -17.48 14.27
C PHE A 134 -2.21 -16.17 13.56
N ALA A 135 -0.93 -15.97 13.25
CA ALA A 135 -0.45 -14.73 12.64
C ALA A 135 0.72 -14.97 11.68
N TRP A 136 0.75 -14.18 10.61
CA TRP A 136 1.85 -14.12 9.65
C TRP A 136 2.18 -12.67 9.29
N ALA A 137 3.31 -12.43 8.64
CA ALA A 137 3.75 -11.11 8.21
C ALA A 137 3.90 -11.04 6.69
N LEU A 138 3.35 -9.99 6.09
CA LEU A 138 3.67 -9.53 4.75
C LEU A 138 4.78 -8.47 4.85
N ASP A 139 5.98 -8.81 4.43
CA ASP A 139 7.07 -7.85 4.23
C ASP A 139 6.97 -7.29 2.80
N PHE A 140 6.78 -5.98 2.68
CA PHE A 140 6.62 -5.29 1.42
C PHE A 140 7.63 -4.15 1.31
N THR A 141 8.63 -4.33 0.43
CA THR A 141 9.60 -3.29 0.09
C THR A 141 9.35 -2.81 -1.34
N PHE A 142 9.35 -1.50 -1.55
CA PHE A 142 9.39 -0.91 -2.88
C PHE A 142 10.51 0.14 -2.98
N SER A 143 11.18 0.15 -4.12
CA SER A 143 12.26 1.07 -4.46
C SER A 143 11.91 1.78 -5.76
N LEU A 144 11.70 3.11 -5.72
CA LEU A 144 11.35 3.93 -6.88
C LEU A 144 12.58 4.69 -7.36
N THR A 145 13.13 4.30 -8.50
CA THR A 145 14.28 4.95 -9.14
C THR A 145 13.81 5.91 -10.23
N ASN A 146 14.23 7.18 -10.14
CA ASN A 146 13.97 8.16 -11.19
C ASN A 146 14.85 7.89 -12.42
N VAL A 147 14.20 7.64 -13.57
CA VAL A 147 14.90 7.38 -14.85
C VAL A 147 14.85 8.56 -15.81
N THR A 148 14.27 9.69 -15.40
CA THR A 148 14.25 10.93 -16.18
C THR A 148 15.57 11.68 -16.02
N SER A 149 15.81 12.66 -16.89
CA SER A 149 17.02 13.50 -16.86
C SER A 149 16.97 14.63 -15.82
N GLY A 150 15.81 14.91 -15.23
CA GLY A 150 15.60 15.97 -14.25
C GLY A 150 15.12 15.43 -12.89
N PRO A 151 15.10 16.26 -11.84
CA PRO A 151 14.44 15.89 -10.59
C PRO A 151 12.97 15.51 -10.85
N LEU A 152 12.52 14.43 -10.21
CA LEU A 152 11.15 13.93 -10.30
C LEU A 152 10.46 14.09 -8.95
N SER A 153 9.26 14.66 -8.98
CA SER A 153 8.47 15.05 -7.83
C SER A 153 7.28 14.12 -7.61
N ILE A 154 7.18 13.59 -6.40
CA ILE A 154 6.04 12.82 -5.90
C ILE A 154 5.22 13.71 -4.96
N GLY A 155 3.93 13.79 -5.21
CA GLY A 155 2.96 14.53 -4.40
C GLY A 155 1.77 13.70 -3.97
N SER A 156 0.93 14.34 -3.16
CA SER A 156 -0.37 13.87 -2.74
C SER A 156 -1.41 15.01 -2.89
N PRO A 157 -2.71 14.72 -2.75
CA PRO A 157 -3.71 15.77 -2.65
C PRO A 157 -3.41 16.77 -1.52
N ALA A 158 -2.82 16.33 -0.40
CA ALA A 158 -2.42 17.24 0.68
C ALA A 158 -1.41 18.28 0.21
N THR A 159 -0.33 17.87 -0.45
CA THR A 159 0.65 18.81 -1.03
C THR A 159 0.05 19.66 -2.16
N ASN A 160 -1.04 19.18 -2.77
CA ASN A 160 -1.77 19.90 -3.81
C ASN A 160 -2.89 20.81 -3.26
N GLY A 161 -3.02 20.93 -1.93
CA GLY A 161 -3.96 21.87 -1.29
C GLY A 161 -5.21 21.24 -0.67
N ARG A 162 -5.22 19.92 -0.42
CA ARG A 162 -6.28 19.21 0.32
C ARG A 162 -5.76 18.68 1.68
N PRO A 163 -5.72 19.51 2.73
CA PRO A 163 -5.29 19.06 4.06
C PRO A 163 -5.99 17.76 4.49
N GLY A 164 -5.25 16.85 5.11
CA GLY A 164 -5.78 15.54 5.55
C GLY A 164 -6.01 14.49 4.45
N ALA A 165 -5.61 14.76 3.21
CA ALA A 165 -5.70 13.82 2.09
C ALA A 165 -4.31 13.39 1.57
N ALA A 166 -3.44 13.03 2.50
CA ALA A 166 -2.04 12.64 2.26
C ALA A 166 -1.88 11.16 1.83
N TYR A 167 -2.80 10.61 1.03
CA TYR A 167 -2.62 9.25 0.52
C TYR A 167 -1.60 9.22 -0.62
N GLY A 168 -0.78 8.17 -0.68
CA GLY A 168 0.21 7.96 -1.72
C GLY A 168 1.44 7.22 -1.21
N GLY A 169 1.87 6.18 -1.91
CA GLY A 169 2.89 5.22 -1.47
C GLY A 169 2.30 3.82 -1.30
N PHE A 170 2.77 3.09 -0.28
CA PHE A 170 2.12 1.84 0.13
C PHE A 170 0.70 2.12 0.61
N PHE A 171 -0.26 1.33 0.15
CA PHE A 171 -1.65 1.41 0.59
C PHE A 171 -2.28 0.03 0.68
N TRP A 172 -3.04 -0.17 1.76
CA TRP A 172 -3.85 -1.34 2.02
C TRP A 172 -5.31 -0.93 2.09
N ARG A 173 -6.11 -1.35 1.12
CA ARG A 173 -7.57 -1.28 1.17
C ARG A 173 -8.10 -2.50 1.93
N ALA A 174 -8.48 -2.31 3.19
CA ALA A 174 -8.99 -3.38 4.03
C ALA A 174 -10.46 -3.66 3.73
N ARG A 175 -10.95 -4.83 4.16
CA ARG A 175 -12.36 -5.17 3.99
C ARG A 175 -13.25 -4.25 4.83
N LYS A 176 -14.37 -3.83 4.25
CA LYS A 176 -15.43 -3.14 4.99
C LYS A 176 -16.32 -4.16 5.71
N GLU A 177 -16.71 -3.84 6.94
CA GLU A 177 -17.66 -4.60 7.75
C GLU A 177 -18.84 -3.71 8.13
N GLU A 178 -19.83 -4.26 8.83
CA GLU A 178 -20.98 -3.49 9.33
C GLU A 178 -20.55 -2.39 10.31
N SER A 179 -19.60 -2.70 11.19
CA SER A 179 -18.95 -1.73 12.07
C SER A 179 -17.58 -1.33 11.54
N ALA A 180 -17.20 -0.08 11.78
CA ALA A 180 -15.84 0.38 11.49
C ALA A 180 -14.83 -0.41 12.35
N PRO A 181 -13.66 -0.78 11.80
CA PRO A 181 -12.61 -1.41 12.58
C PRO A 181 -12.02 -0.44 13.61
N ASP A 182 -11.56 -0.98 14.74
CA ASP A 182 -10.82 -0.20 15.72
C ASP A 182 -9.45 0.17 15.18
N VAL A 183 -9.02 1.42 15.43
CA VAL A 183 -7.70 1.93 15.05
C VAL A 183 -6.91 2.23 16.31
N PHE A 184 -5.69 1.71 16.42
CA PHE A 184 -4.87 2.00 17.58
C PHE A 184 -3.36 1.91 17.32
N THR A 185 -2.58 2.65 18.10
CA THR A 185 -1.10 2.52 18.21
C THR A 185 -0.72 1.93 19.57
N ALA A 186 0.53 2.07 20.01
CA ALA A 186 0.91 1.72 21.37
C ALA A 186 0.20 2.60 22.42
N ASP A 187 -0.07 3.86 22.08
CA ASP A 187 -0.42 4.95 23.01
C ASP A 187 -1.67 5.74 22.61
N ARG A 188 -2.22 5.56 21.40
CA ARG A 188 -3.38 6.29 20.88
C ARG A 188 -4.47 5.37 20.37
N GLU A 189 -5.70 5.87 20.28
CA GLU A 189 -6.87 5.17 19.77
C GLU A 189 -7.73 6.09 18.90
N GLY A 190 -8.37 5.51 17.89
CA GLY A 190 -9.30 6.20 17.01
C GLY A 190 -8.62 6.77 15.76
N GLU A 191 -9.39 6.84 14.68
CA GLU A 191 -8.93 7.38 13.39
C GLU A 191 -8.40 8.81 13.55
N GLN A 192 -9.12 9.67 14.26
CA GLN A 192 -8.81 11.10 14.38
C GLN A 192 -7.46 11.36 15.07
N GLU A 193 -7.12 10.58 16.10
CA GLU A 193 -5.88 10.75 16.87
C GLU A 193 -4.62 10.21 16.16
N ILE A 194 -4.83 9.37 15.13
CA ILE A 194 -3.76 8.61 14.47
C ILE A 194 -3.55 9.07 13.03
N HIS A 195 -4.60 9.46 12.33
CA HIS A 195 -4.52 9.93 10.94
C HIS A 195 -3.56 11.11 10.79
N GLY A 196 -2.59 11.00 9.87
CA GLY A 196 -1.59 12.03 9.62
C GLY A 196 -0.48 12.09 10.67
N THR A 197 -0.44 11.15 11.62
CA THR A 197 0.59 11.10 12.66
C THR A 197 1.65 10.04 12.35
N ARG A 198 2.83 10.19 12.97
CA ARG A 198 3.90 9.18 12.92
C ARG A 198 3.79 8.29 14.14
N ALA A 199 3.86 6.99 13.91
CA ALA A 199 3.95 5.98 14.98
C ALA A 199 4.79 4.80 14.47
N PRO A 200 5.51 4.06 15.34
CA PRO A 200 6.27 2.88 14.93
C PRO A 200 5.39 1.83 14.22
N TRP A 201 4.14 1.71 14.64
CA TRP A 201 3.13 0.89 14.01
C TRP A 201 1.71 1.45 14.25
N VAL A 202 0.77 1.06 13.41
CA VAL A 202 -0.67 1.28 13.57
C VAL A 202 -1.42 -0.02 13.34
N ALA A 203 -2.42 -0.31 14.15
CA ALA A 203 -3.30 -1.46 14.00
C ALA A 203 -4.68 -1.05 13.50
N LEU A 204 -5.26 -1.93 12.69
CA LEU A 204 -6.64 -1.90 12.24
C LEU A 204 -7.27 -3.24 12.62
N MET A 205 -8.31 -3.23 13.44
CA MET A 205 -8.89 -4.45 14.02
C MET A 205 -10.39 -4.55 13.72
N GLY A 206 -10.76 -5.53 12.89
CA GLY A 206 -12.14 -5.85 12.60
C GLY A 206 -12.77 -6.79 13.63
N SER A 207 -13.90 -7.40 13.25
CA SER A 207 -14.59 -8.40 14.09
C SER A 207 -13.80 -9.69 14.27
N THR A 208 -13.11 -10.14 13.21
CA THR A 208 -12.53 -11.49 13.09
C THR A 208 -11.08 -11.49 12.58
N TRP A 209 -10.45 -10.32 12.51
CA TRP A 209 -9.10 -10.15 11.98
C TRP A 209 -8.44 -8.91 12.56
N THR A 210 -7.11 -8.91 12.59
CA THR A 210 -6.30 -7.73 12.93
C THR A 210 -5.17 -7.56 11.92
N LEU A 211 -4.97 -6.33 11.45
CA LEU A 211 -3.83 -5.91 10.65
C LEU A 211 -2.96 -4.97 11.48
N ILE A 212 -1.64 -5.14 11.48
CA ILE A 212 -0.72 -4.22 12.15
C ILE A 212 0.38 -3.81 11.18
N PHE A 213 0.43 -2.54 10.83
CA PHE A 213 1.35 -1.97 9.85
C PHE A 213 2.54 -1.35 10.58
N ALA A 214 3.75 -1.73 10.22
CA ALA A 214 4.97 -1.20 10.82
C ALA A 214 5.93 -0.65 9.77
N GLY A 215 6.45 0.56 10.01
CA GLY A 215 7.58 1.08 9.25
C GLY A 215 8.85 0.34 9.66
N ALA A 216 9.41 -0.47 8.76
CA ALA A 216 10.51 -1.39 9.11
C ALA A 216 11.91 -0.78 8.97
N THR A 217 12.01 0.47 8.51
CA THR A 217 13.26 1.25 8.44
C THR A 217 13.07 2.62 9.08
N GLU A 218 14.16 3.27 9.51
CA GLU A 218 14.10 4.64 10.03
C GLU A 218 13.44 5.58 9.02
N GLN A 219 13.81 5.47 7.74
CA GLN A 219 13.24 6.30 6.69
C GLN A 219 11.74 6.08 6.52
N THR A 220 11.25 4.83 6.60
CA THR A 220 9.79 4.56 6.51
C THR A 220 9.03 5.09 7.72
N ARG A 221 9.64 5.07 8.92
CA ARG A 221 9.01 5.62 10.15
C ARG A 221 8.84 7.14 10.14
N ARG A 222 9.47 7.85 9.19
CA ARG A 222 9.28 9.29 8.99
C ARG A 222 8.01 9.59 8.19
N ASP A 223 7.46 8.62 7.47
CA ASP A 223 6.22 8.80 6.74
C ASP A 223 5.03 8.74 7.73
N PRO A 224 4.14 9.74 7.76
CA PRO A 224 2.92 9.66 8.55
C PRO A 224 1.97 8.58 8.03
N TRP A 225 1.18 8.00 8.93
CA TRP A 225 0.14 7.04 8.57
C TRP A 225 -1.08 7.76 8.00
N PHE A 226 -1.47 7.41 6.78
CA PHE A 226 -2.79 7.75 6.23
C PHE A 226 -3.78 6.67 6.66
N VAL A 227 -4.71 7.01 7.56
CA VAL A 227 -5.71 6.05 8.07
C VAL A 227 -7.13 6.51 7.74
N ARG A 228 -7.97 5.57 7.34
CA ARG A 228 -9.42 5.67 7.27
C ARG A 228 -10.02 4.39 7.85
N ALA A 229 -11.09 4.51 8.62
CA ALA A 229 -11.84 3.41 9.22
C ALA A 229 -13.34 3.56 8.96
N GLU A 230 -13.90 4.75 9.18
CA GLU A 230 -15.36 4.99 9.11
C GLU A 230 -15.89 5.03 7.66
N GLU A 231 -15.34 5.92 6.82
CA GLU A 231 -15.77 6.06 5.43
C GLU A 231 -15.45 4.77 4.66
N TYR A 232 -14.19 4.34 4.81
CA TYR A 232 -13.71 3.04 4.39
C TYR A 232 -12.47 2.60 5.19
N PRO A 233 -12.28 1.30 5.41
CA PRO A 233 -11.05 0.79 6.00
C PRO A 233 -9.85 0.86 5.04
N GLY A 234 -8.87 1.70 5.36
CA GLY A 234 -7.64 1.80 4.57
C GLY A 234 -6.48 2.39 5.35
N VAL A 235 -5.28 1.82 5.16
CA VAL A 235 -4.04 2.30 5.79
C VAL A 235 -2.96 2.45 4.73
N GLY A 236 -2.26 3.59 4.74
CA GLY A 236 -1.12 3.83 3.88
C GLY A 236 0.04 4.51 4.61
N SER A 237 1.23 4.39 4.03
CA SER A 237 2.44 5.09 4.47
C SER A 237 2.68 6.27 3.51
N SER A 238 2.43 7.48 3.99
CA SER A 238 2.36 8.68 3.16
C SER A 238 3.75 9.18 2.74
N LEU A 239 4.07 9.06 1.45
CA LEU A 239 5.32 9.58 0.89
C LEU A 239 5.40 11.11 0.85
N ALA A 240 4.27 11.79 0.78
CA ALA A 240 4.18 13.24 0.59
C ALA A 240 3.06 13.84 1.45
N ALA A 241 3.22 13.81 2.77
CA ALA A 241 2.19 14.29 3.70
C ALA A 241 2.13 15.81 3.81
N GLU A 242 3.31 16.43 3.94
CA GLU A 242 3.48 17.87 4.14
C GLU A 242 4.18 18.50 2.94
N GLU A 243 5.27 17.88 2.50
CA GLU A 243 6.09 18.32 1.37
C GLU A 243 6.09 17.27 0.26
N ARG A 244 6.29 17.73 -0.97
CA ARG A 244 6.51 16.83 -2.11
C ARG A 244 7.87 16.17 -1.99
N LEU A 245 7.93 14.87 -2.22
CA LEU A 245 9.17 14.10 -2.24
C LEU A 245 9.88 14.32 -3.58
N GLN A 246 11.13 14.79 -3.56
CA GLN A 246 11.98 14.94 -4.74
C GLN A 246 12.92 13.75 -4.86
N ILE A 247 13.02 13.18 -6.07
CA ILE A 247 13.97 12.12 -6.41
C ILE A 247 14.86 12.65 -7.54
N PRO A 248 16.13 12.98 -7.27
CA PRO A 248 17.07 13.41 -8.31
C PRO A 248 17.25 12.36 -9.42
N PRO A 249 17.76 12.73 -10.61
CA PRO A 249 18.04 11.79 -11.69
C PRO A 249 18.91 10.61 -11.23
N GLY A 250 18.47 9.38 -11.49
CA GLY A 250 19.20 8.15 -11.11
C GLY A 250 19.11 7.77 -9.63
N GLU A 251 18.59 8.64 -8.77
CA GLU A 251 18.42 8.36 -7.34
C GLU A 251 17.18 7.49 -7.07
N THR A 252 17.16 6.87 -5.89
CA THR A 252 16.11 5.92 -5.51
C THR A 252 15.49 6.23 -4.15
N ALA A 253 14.17 6.31 -4.09
CA ALA A 253 13.41 6.35 -2.84
C ALA A 253 12.97 4.95 -2.44
N VAL A 254 13.28 4.52 -1.20
CA VAL A 254 12.94 3.17 -0.70
C VAL A 254 12.03 3.26 0.51
N ARG A 255 11.04 2.38 0.58
CA ARG A 255 10.23 2.12 1.78
C ARG A 255 10.05 0.63 1.99
N ARG A 256 10.00 0.23 3.26
CA ARG A 256 9.72 -1.15 3.69
C ARG A 256 8.67 -1.12 4.79
N ILE A 257 7.52 -1.69 4.47
CA ILE A 257 6.39 -1.83 5.38
C ILE A 257 6.24 -3.31 5.67
N VAL A 258 6.19 -3.68 6.95
CA VAL A 258 5.86 -5.03 7.37
C VAL A 258 4.46 -4.99 7.98
N THR A 259 3.55 -5.77 7.43
CA THR A 259 2.17 -5.88 7.91
C THR A 259 1.96 -7.23 8.55
N VAL A 260 1.68 -7.26 9.85
CA VAL A 260 1.16 -8.46 10.52
C VAL A 260 -0.30 -8.66 10.13
N VAL A 261 -0.65 -9.88 9.77
CA VAL A 261 -2.02 -10.33 9.51
C VAL A 261 -2.33 -11.43 10.53
N ALA A 262 -3.27 -11.15 11.44
CA ALA A 262 -3.61 -12.03 12.54
C ALA A 262 -5.09 -12.42 12.52
N ASP A 263 -5.38 -13.64 12.99
CA ASP A 263 -6.73 -14.12 13.25
C ASP A 263 -7.32 -13.38 14.45
N GLY A 264 -8.60 -12.99 14.34
CA GLY A 264 -9.36 -12.43 15.45
C GLY A 264 -8.88 -11.07 15.93
N ARG A 265 -9.36 -10.73 17.12
CA ARG A 265 -9.05 -9.51 17.86
C ARG A 265 -7.93 -9.78 18.84
N ILE A 266 -7.04 -8.82 19.04
CA ILE A 266 -5.87 -8.96 19.92
C ILE A 266 -5.71 -7.72 20.80
N SER A 267 -5.02 -7.88 21.93
CA SER A 267 -4.65 -6.75 22.80
C SER A 267 -3.52 -5.90 22.20
N ARG A 268 -3.39 -4.67 22.69
CA ARG A 268 -2.26 -3.78 22.34
C ARG A 268 -0.89 -4.39 22.64
N LEU A 269 -0.79 -5.14 23.73
CA LEU A 269 0.46 -5.79 24.13
C LEU A 269 0.85 -6.91 23.16
N GLU A 270 -0.13 -7.72 22.76
CA GLU A 270 0.07 -8.77 21.74
C GLU A 270 0.43 -8.17 20.39
N ALA A 271 -0.25 -7.08 19.97
CA ALA A 271 0.08 -6.37 18.74
C ALA A 271 1.54 -5.88 18.73
N ALA A 272 1.98 -5.22 19.82
CA ALA A 272 3.35 -4.77 19.97
C ALA A 272 4.36 -5.95 19.95
N SER A 273 3.99 -7.10 20.51
CA SER A 273 4.82 -8.31 20.48
C SER A 273 4.97 -8.89 19.08
N LEU A 274 3.86 -9.01 18.33
CA LEU A 274 3.86 -9.50 16.95
C LEU A 274 4.67 -8.57 16.03
N VAL A 275 4.52 -7.26 16.18
CA VAL A 275 5.33 -6.29 15.41
C VAL A 275 6.81 -6.48 15.68
N ARG A 276 7.23 -6.59 16.95
CA ARG A 276 8.65 -6.85 17.28
C ARG A 276 9.15 -8.11 16.60
N LYS A 277 8.38 -9.21 16.66
CA LYS A 277 8.74 -10.47 16.00
C LYS A 277 8.84 -10.32 14.49
N ALA A 278 7.95 -9.57 13.86
CA ALA A 278 7.89 -9.39 12.41
C ALA A 278 8.99 -8.49 11.83
N VAL A 279 9.46 -7.50 12.59
CA VAL A 279 10.50 -6.55 12.13
C VAL A 279 11.91 -6.91 12.58
N SER A 280 12.06 -7.93 13.44
CA SER A 280 13.37 -8.47 13.79
C SER A 280 14.02 -9.16 12.58
N PRO A 281 15.35 -9.03 12.38
CA PRO A 281 16.08 -9.71 11.31
C PRO A 281 16.00 -11.23 11.39
#